data_AF-A0AAU9JWI0-F1
#
_entry.id   AF-A0AAU9JWI0-F1
#
_cell.length_a   1.000
_cell.length_b   1.000
_cell.length_c   1.000
_cell.angle_alpha   90.00
_cell.angle_beta   90.00
_cell.angle_gamma   90.00
#
_symmetry.space_group_name_H-M   'P 1'
#
loop_
_entity.id
_entity.type
_entity.pdbx_description
1 polymer ?
#
loop_
_entity_poly.entity_id
_entity_poly.type
_entity_poly.pdbx_seq_one_letter_code
_entity_poly.pdbx_strand_id
1 'polypeptide(L)'
;MMRFLTVILILLVFFVMEEKRLLSTGNMISSIKNIQIQEIGGTPFFVIPMFAQPPSMSQAPPKEIGRDYREEYKKLLAENETQTGQLQNLLADIDKLQKDIQGLERQQPSIKHERPQAKAQRTRRPAKQINRHYRCRLCPKSYGSEGSLNQHMKLKHFEFYQQREMSKDMGEI
;
A
#
# COMPACT_ATOMS: atom_id res chain seq x y z
N MET A 1 14.93 -19.09 -6.82
CA MET A 1 15.61 -18.09 -5.96
C MET A 1 15.36 -16.65 -6.44
N MET A 2 15.41 -16.37 -7.75
CA MET A 2 15.22 -15.01 -8.29
C MET A 2 13.87 -14.34 -7.95
N ARG A 3 12.76 -15.08 -7.94
CA ARG A 3 11.41 -14.52 -7.67
C ARG A 3 11.18 -14.08 -6.21
N PHE A 4 11.98 -14.57 -5.27
CA PHE A 4 11.85 -14.19 -3.86
C PHE A 4 12.57 -12.87 -3.58
N LEU A 5 13.72 -12.67 -4.24
CA LEU A 5 14.48 -11.43 -4.18
C LEU A 5 13.72 -10.27 -4.81
N THR A 6 12.96 -10.50 -5.90
CA THR A 6 12.14 -9.46 -6.53
C THR A 6 10.99 -8.99 -5.64
N VAL A 7 10.32 -9.87 -4.90
CA VAL A 7 9.23 -9.47 -3.99
C VAL A 7 9.80 -8.68 -2.80
N ILE A 8 10.94 -9.08 -2.25
CA ILE A 8 11.61 -8.36 -1.17
C ILE A 8 12.06 -6.96 -1.65
N LEU A 9 12.61 -6.86 -2.86
CA LEU A 9 13.01 -5.57 -3.43
C LEU A 9 11.80 -4.63 -3.62
N ILE A 10 10.67 -5.14 -4.11
CA ILE A 10 9.44 -4.36 -4.28
C ILE A 10 8.94 -3.85 -2.92
N LEU A 11 8.88 -4.70 -1.89
CA LEU A 11 8.45 -4.29 -0.56
C LEU A 11 9.38 -3.26 0.09
N LEU A 12 10.71 -3.36 -0.13
CA LEU A 12 11.67 -2.36 0.34
C LEU A 12 11.52 -1.03 -0.39
N VAL A 13 11.26 -1.04 -1.70
CA VAL A 13 10.99 0.19 -2.46
C VAL A 13 9.70 0.84 -1.97
N PHE A 14 8.63 0.08 -1.74
CA PHE A 14 7.39 0.60 -1.16
C PHE A 14 7.61 1.19 0.24
N PHE A 15 8.33 0.48 1.12
CA PHE A 15 8.64 0.95 2.47
C PHE A 15 9.44 2.26 2.47
N VAL A 16 10.49 2.35 1.63
CA VAL A 16 11.30 3.56 1.50
C VAL A 16 10.51 4.72 0.89
N MET A 17 9.58 4.45 -0.02
CA MET A 17 8.69 5.48 -0.58
C MET A 17 7.66 5.98 0.44
N GLU A 18 7.09 5.09 1.26
CA GLU A 18 6.15 5.41 2.34
C GLU A 18 6.81 6.31 3.41
N GLU A 19 8.04 5.97 3.81
CA GLU A 19 8.82 6.71 4.80
C GLU A 19 9.15 8.14 4.31
N LYS A 20 9.55 8.28 3.04
CA LYS A 20 9.78 9.60 2.41
C LYS A 20 8.50 10.43 2.28
N ARG A 21 7.34 9.79 2.05
CA ARG A 21 6.04 10.46 1.98
C ARG A 21 5.63 11.03 3.33
N LEU A 22 5.82 10.27 4.41
CA LEU A 22 5.52 10.69 5.79
C LEU A 22 6.45 11.82 6.26
N LEU A 23 7.74 11.78 5.93
CA LEU A 23 8.70 12.86 6.20
C LEU A 23 8.36 14.15 5.44
N SER A 24 7.89 14.04 4.19
CA SER A 24 7.45 15.19 3.39
C SER A 24 6.19 15.86 3.96
N THR A 25 5.20 15.08 4.39
CA THR A 25 3.98 15.61 5.02
C THR A 25 4.22 16.18 6.42
N GLY A 26 5.13 15.58 7.20
CA GLY A 26 5.52 16.08 8.52
C GLY A 26 6.19 17.46 8.45
N ASN A 27 7.00 17.71 7.42
CA ASN A 27 7.67 18.99 7.20
C ASN A 27 6.74 20.11 6.71
N MET A 28 5.63 19.78 6.04
CA MET A 28 4.62 20.78 5.66
C MET A 28 3.74 21.19 6.85
N ILE A 29 3.36 20.24 7.71
CA ILE A 29 2.51 20.53 8.88
C ILE A 29 3.27 21.34 9.94
N SER A 30 4.58 21.14 10.09
CA SER A 30 5.42 21.97 10.98
C SER A 30 5.59 23.41 10.49
N SER A 31 5.51 23.67 9.18
CA SER A 31 5.60 25.02 8.61
C SER A 31 4.35 25.87 8.83
N ILE A 32 3.16 25.26 8.94
CA ILE A 32 1.88 25.97 9.16
C ILE A 32 1.74 26.48 10.61
N LYS A 33 2.42 25.84 11.57
CA LYS A 33 2.34 26.20 13.00
C LYS A 33 3.02 27.53 13.38
N ASN A 34 3.72 28.18 12.44
CA ASN A 34 4.47 29.42 12.67
C ASN A 34 3.85 30.67 12.02
N ILE A 35 2.60 30.60 11.54
CA ILE A 35 1.90 31.79 11.02
C ILE A 35 1.44 32.63 12.22
N GLN A 36 2.13 33.75 12.45
CA GLN A 36 1.75 34.71 13.49
C GLN A 36 0.83 35.79 12.91
N ILE A 37 -0.25 36.11 13.63
CA ILE A 37 -1.14 37.23 13.31
C ILE A 37 -0.62 38.43 14.10
N GLN A 38 -0.26 39.51 13.40
CA GLN A 38 0.17 40.76 14.02
C GLN A 38 -0.81 41.87 13.66
N GLU A 39 -1.26 42.61 14.67
CA GLU A 39 -2.11 43.79 14.47
C GLU A 39 -1.23 45.01 14.24
N ILE A 40 -1.37 45.62 13.05
CA ILE A 40 -0.75 46.90 12.73
C ILE A 40 -1.89 47.87 12.45
N GLY A 41 -2.06 48.87 13.33
CA GLY A 41 -3.10 49.90 13.17
C GLY A 41 -4.55 49.43 13.30
N GLY A 42 -4.80 48.32 14.02
CA GLY A 42 -6.15 47.77 14.25
C GLY A 42 -6.66 46.83 13.14
N THR A 43 -5.83 46.54 12.13
CA THR A 43 -6.12 45.51 11.12
C THR A 43 -5.20 44.30 11.30
N PRO A 44 -5.74 43.08 11.37
CA PRO A 44 -4.93 41.87 11.52
C PRO A 44 -4.24 41.51 10.20
N PHE A 45 -2.92 41.36 10.23
CA PHE A 45 -2.11 40.88 9.11
C PHE A 45 -1.47 39.53 9.44
N PHE A 46 -1.43 38.64 8.45
CA PHE A 46 -0.66 37.41 8.53
C PHE A 46 0.82 37.70 8.25
N VAL A 47 1.68 37.45 9.23
CA VAL A 47 3.13 37.52 9.06
C VAL A 47 3.61 36.15 8.60
N ILE A 48 3.79 35.99 7.29
CA ILE A 48 4.44 34.80 6.73
C ILE A 48 5.96 35.05 6.79
N PRO A 49 6.74 34.27 7.57
CA PRO A 49 8.18 34.44 7.63
C PRO A 49 8.79 34.24 6.23
N MET A 50 9.42 35.28 5.71
CA MET A 50 9.98 35.36 4.34
C MET A 50 11.03 34.28 3.98
N PHE A 51 11.43 33.43 4.93
CA PHE A 51 12.48 32.43 4.75
C PHE A 51 11.98 30.99 4.54
N ALA A 52 10.66 30.76 4.55
CA ALA A 52 10.10 29.50 4.07
C ALA A 52 9.70 29.66 2.60
N GLN A 53 10.68 29.65 1.69
CA GLN A 53 10.34 29.48 0.26
C GLN A 53 9.72 28.08 0.09
N PRO A 54 8.48 27.97 -0.43
CA PRO A 54 7.93 26.67 -0.76
C PRO A 54 8.86 26.00 -1.78
N PRO A 55 9.18 24.69 -1.64
CA PRO A 55 9.92 24.00 -2.68
C PRO A 55 9.07 24.05 -3.97
N SER A 56 9.59 24.75 -4.98
CA SER A 56 9.00 24.97 -6.30
C SER A 56 7.76 25.90 -6.38
N MET A 57 7.88 27.15 -5.92
CA MET A 57 7.06 28.20 -6.54
C MET A 57 7.59 28.45 -7.96
N SER A 58 6.81 28.05 -8.97
CA SER A 58 6.98 28.57 -10.33
C SER A 58 7.13 30.08 -10.24
N GLN A 59 8.20 30.62 -10.82
CA GLN A 59 8.41 32.08 -10.86
C GLN A 59 7.12 32.75 -11.33
N ALA A 60 6.70 33.81 -10.64
CA ALA A 60 5.53 34.57 -11.06
C ALA A 60 5.75 35.02 -12.51
N PRO A 61 4.79 34.76 -13.42
CA PRO A 61 4.97 35.08 -14.83
C PRO A 61 5.27 36.59 -15.01
N PRO A 62 6.11 36.98 -15.98
CA PRO A 62 6.42 38.38 -16.24
C PRO A 62 5.15 39.20 -16.46
N LYS A 63 5.11 40.43 -15.92
CA LYS A 63 3.96 41.33 -16.10
C LYS A 63 3.89 41.80 -17.56
N GLU A 64 2.94 41.28 -18.31
CA GLU A 64 2.66 41.65 -19.69
C GLU A 64 1.91 42.98 -19.74
N ILE A 65 2.56 44.00 -20.31
CA ILE A 65 1.96 45.33 -20.49
C ILE A 65 0.88 45.21 -21.58
N GLY A 66 -0.39 45.40 -21.19
CA GLY A 66 -1.56 45.34 -22.09
C GLY A 66 -2.51 44.16 -21.84
N ARG A 67 -2.17 43.23 -20.94
CA ARG A 67 -3.05 42.14 -20.54
C ARG A 67 -4.07 42.61 -19.49
N ASP A 68 -5.35 42.21 -19.65
CA ASP A 68 -6.39 42.47 -18.66
C ASP A 68 -6.35 41.44 -17.52
N TYR A 69 -5.60 41.77 -16.47
CA TYR A 69 -5.48 40.96 -15.26
C TYR A 69 -6.77 40.87 -14.45
N ARG A 70 -7.76 41.74 -14.69
CA ARG A 70 -8.97 41.80 -13.88
C ARG A 70 -9.87 40.59 -14.13
N GLU A 71 -10.06 40.21 -15.39
CA GLU A 71 -10.88 39.05 -15.75
C GLU A 71 -10.16 37.74 -15.42
N GLU A 72 -8.85 37.67 -15.59
CA GLU A 72 -8.02 36.53 -15.18
C GLU A 72 -8.11 36.30 -13.66
N TYR A 73 -8.03 37.38 -12.87
CA TYR A 73 -8.19 37.32 -11.42
C TYR A 73 -9.56 36.78 -11.00
N LYS A 74 -10.65 37.27 -11.62
CA LYS A 74 -12.01 36.78 -11.33
C LYS A 74 -12.16 35.30 -11.63
N LYS A 75 -11.59 34.84 -12.75
CA LYS A 75 -11.63 33.42 -13.13
C LYS A 75 -10.89 32.57 -12.10
N LEU A 76 -9.68 32.99 -11.71
CA LEU A 76 -8.88 32.29 -10.72
C LEU A 76 -9.57 32.26 -9.35
N LEU A 77 -10.24 33.34 -8.97
CA LEU A 77 -11.01 33.41 -7.73
C LEU A 77 -12.16 32.38 -7.73
N ALA A 78 -12.96 32.34 -8.80
CA ALA A 78 -14.04 31.38 -8.94
C ALA A 78 -13.56 29.91 -8.95
N GLU A 79 -12.39 29.67 -9.57
CA GLU A 79 -11.75 28.36 -9.55
C GLU A 79 -11.28 27.98 -8.14
N ASN A 80 -10.63 28.90 -7.42
CA ASN A 80 -10.23 28.68 -6.03
C ASN A 80 -11.43 28.40 -5.11
N GLU A 81 -12.54 29.11 -5.28
CA GLU A 81 -13.78 28.85 -4.53
C GLU A 81 -14.30 27.44 -4.81
N THR A 82 -14.31 27.02 -6.07
CA THR A 82 -14.73 25.68 -6.48
C THR A 82 -13.82 24.60 -5.88
N GLN A 83 -12.51 24.78 -5.99
CA GLN A 83 -11.52 23.86 -5.43
C GLN A 83 -11.61 23.78 -3.90
N THR A 84 -11.86 24.92 -3.24
CA THR A 84 -12.06 24.97 -1.79
C THR A 84 -13.31 24.17 -1.38
N GLY A 85 -14.41 24.28 -2.14
CA GLY A 85 -15.60 23.46 -1.93
C GLY A 85 -15.34 21.97 -2.12
N GLN A 86 -14.56 21.58 -3.14
CA GLN A 86 -14.15 20.19 -3.34
C GLN A 86 -13.32 19.65 -2.17
N LEU A 87 -12.39 20.46 -1.63
CA LEU A 87 -11.61 20.09 -0.46
C LEU A 87 -12.50 19.88 0.78
N GLN A 88 -13.48 20.76 1.01
CA GLN A 88 -14.43 20.62 2.11
C GLN A 88 -15.24 19.32 2.01
N ASN A 89 -15.71 18.97 0.81
CA ASN A 89 -16.43 17.72 0.59
C ASN A 89 -15.55 16.49 0.88
N LEU A 90 -14.31 16.48 0.38
CA LEU A 90 -13.36 15.39 0.65
C LEU A 90 -13.03 15.26 2.14
N LEU A 91 -12.92 16.38 2.87
CA LEU A 91 -12.72 16.35 4.31
C LEU A 91 -13.92 15.75 5.05
N ALA A 92 -15.14 16.06 4.61
CA ALA A 92 -16.36 15.46 5.15
C ALA A 92 -16.43 13.95 4.86
N ASP A 93 -16.03 13.53 3.66
CA ASP A 93 -15.96 12.11 3.29
C ASP A 93 -14.93 11.36 4.12
N ILE A 94 -13.77 11.96 4.40
CA ILE A 94 -12.76 11.38 5.30
C ILE A 94 -13.33 11.16 6.70
N ASP A 95 -13.99 12.17 7.29
CA ASP A 95 -14.59 12.05 8.63
C ASP A 95 -15.69 10.97 8.66
N LYS A 96 -16.52 10.90 7.60
CA LYS A 96 -17.54 9.86 7.47
C LYS A 96 -16.92 8.47 7.41
N LEU A 97 -15.92 8.26 6.56
CA LEU A 97 -15.23 6.98 6.42
C LEU A 97 -14.52 6.58 7.71
N GLN A 98 -13.93 7.53 8.43
CA GLN A 98 -13.32 7.26 9.74
C GLN A 98 -14.34 6.77 10.77
N LYS A 99 -15.54 7.36 10.80
CA LYS A 99 -16.65 6.91 11.66
C LYS A 99 -17.16 5.53 11.25
N ASP A 100 -17.28 5.28 9.95
CA ASP A 100 -17.71 3.98 9.43
C ASP A 100 -16.69 2.88 9.78
N ILE A 101 -15.38 3.14 9.62
CA ILE A 101 -14.31 2.23 10.03
C ILE A 101 -14.40 1.96 11.53
N GLN A 102 -14.52 3.00 12.35
CA GLN A 102 -14.64 2.84 13.81
C GLN A 102 -15.89 2.03 14.20
N GLY A 103 -17.00 2.23 13.49
CA GLY A 103 -18.23 1.46 13.66
C GLY A 103 -18.04 -0.02 13.33
N LEU A 104 -17.39 -0.32 12.21
CA LEU A 104 -17.09 -1.68 11.77
C LEU A 104 -16.07 -2.37 12.71
N GLU A 105 -15.07 -1.66 13.21
CA GLU A 105 -14.12 -2.17 14.21
C GLU A 105 -14.81 -2.55 15.52
N ARG A 106 -15.82 -1.76 15.94
CA ARG A 106 -16.64 -2.08 17.14
C ARG A 106 -17.60 -3.24 16.90
N GLN A 107 -18.08 -3.41 15.67
CA GLN A 107 -19.00 -4.49 15.29
C GLN A 107 -18.28 -5.80 14.93
N GLN A 108 -16.98 -5.77 14.67
CA GLN A 108 -16.20 -7.00 14.66
C GLN A 108 -16.17 -7.56 16.08
N PRO A 109 -16.81 -8.71 16.37
CA PRO A 109 -16.35 -9.50 17.50
C PRO A 109 -14.86 -9.73 17.26
N SER A 110 -14.05 -9.62 18.31
CA SER A 110 -12.67 -10.09 18.25
C SER A 110 -12.71 -11.55 17.78
N ILE A 111 -12.58 -11.76 16.47
CA ILE A 111 -11.94 -12.95 15.97
C ILE A 111 -10.56 -12.77 16.55
N LYS A 112 -10.37 -13.34 17.74
CA LYS A 112 -9.08 -13.82 18.17
C LYS A 112 -8.67 -14.73 17.01
N HIS A 113 -8.07 -14.16 15.98
CA HIS A 113 -6.85 -14.72 15.47
C HIS A 113 -5.94 -14.72 16.70
N GLU A 114 -6.13 -15.77 17.50
CA GLU A 114 -5.01 -16.46 18.09
C GLU A 114 -3.97 -16.43 16.98
N ARG A 115 -3.01 -15.50 17.08
CA ARG A 115 -1.67 -15.76 16.60
C ARG A 115 -1.47 -17.21 17.01
N PRO A 116 -1.28 -18.17 16.07
CA PRO A 116 -0.88 -19.50 16.47
C PRO A 116 0.30 -19.27 17.40
N GLN A 117 0.08 -19.48 18.71
CA GLN A 117 1.09 -19.27 19.74
C GLN A 117 2.33 -19.92 19.20
N ALA A 118 3.38 -19.10 19.02
CA ALA A 118 4.65 -19.40 18.36
C ALA A 118 4.72 -20.86 17.91
N LYS A 119 4.25 -21.14 16.67
CA LYS A 119 4.17 -22.48 16.05
C LYS A 119 4.75 -23.54 16.97
N ALA A 120 3.92 -24.19 17.79
CA ALA A 120 4.33 -25.42 18.44
C ALA A 120 4.99 -26.23 17.32
N GLN A 121 6.31 -26.40 17.42
CA GLN A 121 7.11 -26.96 16.35
C GLN A 121 6.46 -28.31 16.09
N ARG A 122 5.71 -28.44 14.98
CA ARG A 122 4.97 -29.68 14.69
C ARG A 122 6.00 -30.77 14.85
N THR A 123 5.84 -31.60 15.88
CA THR A 123 6.80 -32.64 16.20
C THR A 123 6.88 -33.50 14.97
N ARG A 124 7.98 -33.36 14.23
CA ARG A 124 8.16 -34.14 13.01
C ARG A 124 8.21 -35.58 13.45
N ARG A 125 7.27 -36.40 12.96
CA ARG A 125 7.34 -37.84 13.17
C ARG A 125 8.70 -38.31 12.65
N PRO A 126 9.45 -39.13 13.40
CA PRO A 126 10.71 -39.67 12.93
C PRO A 126 10.49 -40.41 11.60
N ALA A 127 11.48 -40.36 10.71
CA ALA A 127 11.35 -40.89 9.35
C ALA A 127 10.98 -42.39 9.30
N LYS A 128 11.24 -43.14 10.37
CA LYS A 128 10.87 -44.56 10.52
C LYS A 128 9.35 -44.76 10.72
N GLN A 129 8.64 -43.78 11.28
CA GLN A 129 7.20 -43.85 11.58
C GLN A 129 6.30 -43.31 10.45
N ILE A 130 6.88 -42.79 9.37
CA ILE A 130 6.11 -42.29 8.23
C ILE A 130 5.78 -43.48 7.32
N ASN A 131 4.50 -43.82 7.22
CA ASN A 131 4.02 -44.87 6.34
C ASN A 131 4.08 -44.40 4.88
N ARG A 132 4.90 -45.06 4.05
CA ARG A 132 5.25 -44.58 2.69
C ARG A 132 4.45 -45.29 1.60
N HIS A 133 3.13 -45.10 1.63
CA HIS A 133 2.22 -45.77 0.69
C HIS A 133 2.21 -45.13 -0.72
N TYR A 134 2.72 -43.90 -0.86
CA TYR A 134 2.69 -43.17 -2.13
C TYR A 134 3.95 -43.43 -2.96
N ARG A 135 3.90 -44.40 -3.87
CA ARG A 135 5.05 -44.78 -4.72
C ARG A 135 5.07 -44.00 -6.03
N CYS A 136 6.26 -43.54 -6.45
CA CYS A 136 6.46 -43.02 -7.79
C CYS A 136 6.40 -44.16 -8.82
N ARG A 137 5.76 -43.92 -9.97
CA ARG A 137 5.65 -44.91 -11.07
C ARG A 137 6.90 -44.93 -11.97
N LEU A 138 7.70 -43.87 -11.93
CA LEU A 138 8.85 -43.66 -12.81
C LEU A 138 10.19 -43.97 -12.14
N CYS A 139 10.20 -44.08 -10.80
CA CYS A 139 11.40 -44.42 -10.04
C CYS A 139 11.04 -45.19 -8.77
N PRO A 140 12.00 -45.88 -8.12
CA PRO A 140 11.69 -46.75 -6.99
C PRO A 140 11.36 -46.03 -5.67
N LYS A 141 11.17 -44.69 -5.67
CA LYS A 141 10.97 -43.89 -4.45
C LYS A 141 9.53 -43.92 -3.95
N SER A 142 9.37 -43.95 -2.63
CA SER A 142 8.08 -43.90 -1.94
C SER A 142 8.00 -42.75 -0.93
N TYR A 143 6.81 -42.19 -0.78
CA TYR A 143 6.52 -40.95 -0.09
C TYR A 143 5.41 -41.15 0.95
N GLY A 144 5.43 -40.33 2.01
CA GLY A 144 4.49 -40.44 3.14
C GLY A 144 3.15 -39.75 2.92
N SER A 145 3.03 -38.98 1.84
CA SER A 145 1.81 -38.24 1.50
C SER A 145 1.75 -37.99 -0.01
N GLU A 146 0.54 -37.80 -0.54
CA GLU A 146 0.36 -37.43 -1.95
C GLU A 146 1.06 -36.11 -2.29
N GLY A 147 1.01 -35.11 -1.41
CA GLY A 147 1.67 -33.83 -1.63
C GLY A 147 3.19 -33.95 -1.82
N SER A 148 3.85 -34.83 -1.04
CA SER A 148 5.28 -35.08 -1.18
C SER A 148 5.63 -35.88 -2.45
N LEU A 149 4.74 -36.79 -2.89
CA LEU A 149 4.85 -37.44 -4.20
C LEU A 149 4.69 -36.44 -5.35
N ASN A 150 3.68 -35.57 -5.30
CA ASN A 150 3.44 -34.57 -6.35
C ASN A 150 4.62 -33.59 -6.44
N GLN A 151 5.18 -33.15 -5.31
CA GLN A 151 6.39 -32.33 -5.31
C GLN A 151 7.58 -33.07 -5.95
N HIS A 152 7.73 -34.37 -5.67
CA HIS A 152 8.74 -35.18 -6.32
C HIS A 152 8.54 -35.26 -7.83
N MET A 153 7.32 -35.48 -8.32
CA MET A 153 7.00 -35.51 -9.75
C MET A 153 7.37 -34.19 -10.41
N LYS A 154 7.00 -33.05 -9.81
CA LYS A 154 7.35 -31.71 -10.32
C LYS A 154 8.86 -31.48 -10.43
N LEU A 155 9.64 -31.97 -9.48
CA LEU A 155 11.09 -31.69 -9.39
C LEU A 155 11.98 -32.71 -10.10
N LYS A 156 11.52 -33.96 -10.27
CA LYS A 156 12.34 -35.07 -10.81
C LYS A 156 11.78 -35.70 -12.08
N HIS A 157 10.49 -35.54 -12.34
CA HIS A 157 9.80 -36.10 -13.51
C HIS A 157 8.95 -35.02 -14.17
N PHE A 158 9.56 -33.86 -14.41
CA PHE A 158 8.86 -32.64 -14.86
C PHE A 158 8.12 -32.85 -16.20
N GLU A 159 8.74 -33.56 -17.15
CA GLU A 159 8.13 -33.87 -18.45
C GLU A 159 6.83 -34.67 -18.29
N PHE A 160 6.84 -35.70 -17.45
CA PHE A 160 5.66 -36.52 -17.16
C PHE A 160 4.62 -35.79 -16.29
N TYR A 161 5.06 -34.82 -15.46
CA TYR A 161 4.14 -34.00 -14.68
C TYR A 161 3.27 -33.14 -15.59
N GLN A 162 3.85 -32.46 -16.59
CA GLN A 162 3.07 -31.62 -17.52
C GLN A 162 2.02 -32.44 -18.28
N GLN A 163 2.39 -33.62 -18.78
CA GLN A 163 1.46 -34.47 -19.53
C GLN A 163 0.26 -34.94 -18.69
N ARG A 164 0.46 -35.21 -17.39
CA ARG A 164 -0.61 -35.60 -16.47
C ARG A 164 -1.56 -34.45 -16.14
N GLU A 165 -1.08 -33.22 -16.09
CA GLU A 165 -1.93 -32.06 -15.79
C GLU A 165 -2.79 -31.70 -17.00
N MET A 166 -2.23 -31.76 -18.22
CA MET A 166 -2.98 -31.51 -19.45
C MET A 166 -4.08 -32.55 -19.71
N SER A 167 -3.94 -33.78 -19.22
CA SER A 167 -4.97 -34.81 -19.36
C SER A 167 -6.09 -34.72 -18.33
N LYS A 168 -5.93 -33.93 -17.25
CA LYS A 168 -7.01 -33.69 -16.28
C LYS A 168 -8.04 -32.70 -16.79
N ASP A 169 -7.60 -31.71 -17.57
CA ASP A 169 -8.49 -30.66 -18.10
C ASP A 169 -9.42 -31.14 -19.23
N MET A 170 -9.20 -32.35 -19.76
CA MET A 170 -10.00 -32.95 -20.85
C MET A 170 -10.89 -34.10 -20.36
N GLY A 171 -11.06 -34.27 -19.05
CA GLY A 171 -11.65 -35.48 -18.43
C GLY A 171 -12.76 -35.25 -17.40
N GLU A 172 -13.48 -34.13 -17.45
CA GLU A 172 -14.76 -33.95 -16.75
C GLU A 172 -15.90 -33.85 -17.79
N ILE A 173 -16.43 -35.01 -18.17
CA ILE A 173 -17.81 -35.20 -18.68
C ILE A 173 -18.43 -36.32 -17.85
#